data_AF-G4RP19-F1
#
_entry.id   AF-G4RP19-F1
#
_cell.length_a   1.000
_cell.length_b   1.000
_cell.length_c   1.000
_cell.angle_alpha   90.00
_cell.angle_beta   90.00
_cell.angle_gamma   90.00
#
_symmetry.space_group_name_H-M   'P 1'
#
loop_
_entity.id
_entity.type
_entity.pdbx_description
1 polymer ?
#
loop_
_entity_poly.entity_id
_entity_poly.type
_entity_poly.pdbx_seq_one_letter_code
_entity_poly.pdbx_strand_id
1 'polypeptide(L)'
;MQRITKSKTFVFEAPISDEIVAKLKQWGQVSTSAALTVFTLGSGEVRIRVIRDTPSVKVRRISIKPECGCVLELDEVREFEKGTVYYRYIGYKPCEAHKS
;
A
#
# COMPACT_ATOMS: atom_id res chain seq x y z
N MET A 1 8.18 -28.86 10.00
CA MET A 1 7.15 -27.82 10.25
C MET A 1 7.22 -26.78 9.14
N GLN A 2 6.27 -26.77 8.20
CA GLN A 2 6.13 -25.64 7.28
C GLN A 2 5.50 -24.47 8.05
N ARG A 3 6.25 -23.39 8.21
CA ARG A 3 5.74 -22.13 8.77
C ARG A 3 4.84 -21.51 7.69
N ILE A 4 3.53 -21.75 7.77
CA ILE A 4 2.56 -21.04 6.93
C ILE A 4 2.41 -19.64 7.49
N THR A 5 3.33 -18.74 7.12
CA THR A 5 3.18 -17.31 7.38
C THR A 5 2.06 -16.83 6.46
N LYS A 6 0.92 -16.39 7.01
CA LYS A 6 -0.14 -15.72 6.23
C LYS A 6 0.42 -14.38 5.74
N SER A 7 1.15 -14.40 4.63
CA SER A 7 1.64 -13.20 3.97
C SER A 7 0.45 -12.38 3.47
N LYS A 8 0.46 -11.08 3.76
CA LYS A 8 -0.56 -10.15 3.27
C LYS A 8 -0.08 -9.56 1.96
N THR A 9 -0.55 -10.13 0.85
CA THR A 9 -0.27 -9.61 -0.49
C THR A 9 -1.27 -8.51 -0.84
N PHE A 10 -0.77 -7.39 -1.32
CA PHE A 10 -1.54 -6.28 -1.86
C PHE A 10 -1.09 -6.00 -3.30
N VAL A 11 -2.04 -5.79 -4.19
CA VAL A 11 -1.78 -5.51 -5.61
C VAL A 11 -2.17 -4.07 -5.90
N PHE A 12 -1.21 -3.31 -6.40
CA PHE A 12 -1.43 -1.97 -6.95
C PHE A 12 -1.81 -2.10 -8.43
N GLU A 13 -3.01 -1.62 -8.77
CA GLU A 13 -3.60 -1.66 -10.13
C GLU A 13 -3.12 -0.50 -11.02
N ALA A 14 -2.19 0.32 -10.52
CA ALA A 14 -1.58 1.42 -11.23
C ALA A 14 -0.14 1.63 -10.71
N PRO A 15 0.73 2.31 -11.49
CA PRO A 15 2.06 2.68 -11.03
C PRO A 15 2.01 3.48 -9.73
N ILE A 16 2.99 3.21 -8.86
CA ILE A 16 3.25 3.95 -7.62
C ILE A 16 4.64 4.57 -7.71
N SER A 17 4.88 5.66 -6.96
CA SER A 17 6.17 6.34 -7.01
C SER A 17 7.31 5.47 -6.49
N ASP A 18 8.52 5.70 -7.01
CA ASP A 18 9.74 4.99 -6.58
C ASP A 18 10.01 5.16 -5.08
N GLU A 19 9.62 6.30 -4.51
CA GLU A 19 9.72 6.53 -3.05
C GLU A 19 8.85 5.54 -2.26
N ILE A 20 7.61 5.31 -2.71
CA ILE A 20 6.70 4.34 -2.08
C ILE A 20 7.29 2.94 -2.24
N VAL A 21 7.77 2.59 -3.45
CA VAL A 21 8.42 1.30 -3.71
C VAL A 21 9.61 1.08 -2.79
N ALA A 22 10.46 2.09 -2.60
CA ALA A 22 11.63 2.00 -1.72
C ALA A 22 11.23 1.73 -0.27
N LYS A 23 10.17 2.36 0.24
CA LYS A 23 9.65 2.08 1.60
C LYS A 23 9.07 0.67 1.70
N LEU A 24 8.27 0.24 0.72
CA LEU A 24 7.68 -1.09 0.71
C LEU A 24 8.74 -2.20 0.68
N LYS A 25 9.82 -2.00 -0.07
CA LYS A 25 10.97 -2.92 -0.12
C LYS A 25 11.67 -3.11 1.23
N GLN A 26 11.55 -2.16 2.17
CA GLN A 26 12.11 -2.31 3.52
C GLN A 26 11.30 -3.29 4.38
N TRP A 27 10.02 -3.52 4.05
CA TRP A 27 9.09 -4.30 4.88
C TRP A 27 8.66 -5.63 4.26
N GLY A 28 9.02 -5.86 3.00
CA GLY A 28 8.62 -7.05 2.28
C GLY A 28 9.14 -7.08 0.86
N GLN A 29 8.54 -7.95 0.06
CA GLN A 29 8.91 -8.11 -1.34
C GLN A 29 8.02 -7.26 -2.22
N VAL A 30 8.63 -6.54 -3.16
CA VAL A 30 7.93 -5.79 -4.20
C VAL A 30 8.32 -6.38 -5.55
N SER A 31 7.33 -6.79 -6.32
CA SER A 31 7.49 -7.26 -7.69
C SER A 31 6.68 -6.37 -8.61
N THR A 32 7.35 -5.71 -9.56
CA THR A 32 6.71 -4.86 -10.55
C THR A 32 6.73 -5.58 -11.90
N SER A 33 5.56 -5.72 -12.52
CA SER A 33 5.41 -6.30 -13.86
C SER A 33 4.48 -5.42 -14.68
N ALA A 34 5.01 -4.86 -15.77
CA ALA A 34 4.32 -3.92 -16.63
C ALA A 34 3.66 -2.76 -15.84
N ALA A 35 2.34 -2.79 -15.69
CA ALA A 35 1.54 -1.76 -15.01
C ALA A 35 1.13 -2.11 -13.58
N LEU A 36 1.47 -3.32 -13.10
CA LEU A 36 1.08 -3.82 -11.79
C LEU A 36 2.28 -3.87 -10.85
N THR A 37 2.07 -3.42 -9.62
CA THR A 37 3.03 -3.62 -8.53
C THR A 37 2.42 -4.53 -7.48
N VAL A 38 3.05 -5.66 -7.22
CA VAL A 38 2.65 -6.61 -6.19
C VAL A 38 3.54 -6.40 -4.98
N PHE A 39 2.92 -6.15 -3.83
CA PHE A 39 3.61 -6.04 -2.56
C PHE A 39 3.20 -7.19 -1.65
N THR A 40 4.17 -7.94 -1.15
CA THR A 40 3.98 -9.00 -0.17
C THR A 40 4.65 -8.57 1.13
N LEU A 41 3.83 -8.25 2.13
CA LEU A 41 4.31 -7.88 3.46
C LEU A 41 4.80 -9.14 4.18
N GLY A 42 6.04 -9.10 4.69
CA GLY A 42 6.62 -10.23 5.42
C GLY A 42 5.89 -10.52 6.74
N SER A 43 5.60 -9.46 7.50
CA SER A 43 4.83 -9.53 8.75
C SER A 43 4.14 -8.20 9.07
N GLY A 44 3.01 -8.26 9.79
CA GLY A 44 2.20 -7.09 10.17
C GLY A 44 0.82 -7.05 9.51
N GLU A 45 0.35 -5.86 9.15
CA GLU A 45 -0.98 -5.66 8.59
C GLU A 45 -1.08 -4.67 7.43
N VAL A 46 -1.95 -5.02 6.47
CA VAL A 46 -2.49 -4.12 5.46
C VAL A 46 -3.97 -3.99 5.76
N ARG A 47 -4.45 -2.76 5.95
CA ARG A 47 -5.87 -2.44 6.16
C ARG A 47 -6.34 -1.54 5.03
N ILE A 48 -7.52 -1.81 4.51
CA ILE A 48 -8.13 -1.02 3.44
C ILE A 48 -9.50 -0.57 3.95
N ARG A 49 -9.80 0.73 3.84
CA ARG A 49 -11.12 1.27 4.14
C ARG A 49 -11.58 2.22 3.05
N VAL A 50 -12.87 2.23 2.74
CA VAL A 50 -13.45 3.22 1.84
C VAL A 50 -13.55 4.54 2.60
N ILE A 51 -13.03 5.63 2.02
CA ILE A 51 -13.11 6.98 2.61
C ILE A 51 -14.03 7.90 1.81
N ARG A 52 -14.30 7.56 0.55
CA ARG A 52 -15.29 8.23 -0.30
C ARG A 52 -15.82 7.24 -1.32
N ASP A 53 -17.13 7.24 -1.52
CA ASP A 53 -17.80 6.45 -2.54
C ASP A 53 -18.92 7.30 -3.15
N THR A 54 -18.70 7.80 -4.35
CA THR A 54 -19.68 8.57 -5.12
C THR A 54 -19.77 8.01 -6.53
N PRO A 55 -20.83 8.30 -7.30
CA PRO A 55 -20.98 7.78 -8.66
C PRO A 55 -19.79 8.07 -9.59
N SER A 56 -19.11 9.19 -9.39
CA SER A 56 -17.96 9.61 -10.21
C SER A 56 -16.59 9.20 -9.65
N VAL A 57 -16.46 8.91 -8.35
CA VAL A 57 -15.16 8.61 -7.73
C VAL A 57 -15.28 7.67 -6.54
N LYS A 58 -14.37 6.70 -6.45
CA LYS A 58 -14.16 5.86 -5.27
C LYS A 58 -12.76 6.07 -4.73
N VAL A 59 -12.66 6.31 -3.43
CA VAL A 59 -11.37 6.48 -2.74
C VAL A 59 -11.25 5.47 -1.61
N ARG A 60 -10.18 4.68 -1.66
CA ARG A 60 -9.83 3.69 -0.63
C ARG A 60 -8.55 4.10 0.07
N ARG A 61 -8.57 4.22 1.40
CA ARG A 61 -7.35 4.39 2.19
C ARG A 61 -6.74 3.04 2.49
N ILE A 62 -5.49 2.87 2.07
CA ILE A 62 -4.64 1.73 2.31
C ILE A 62 -3.66 2.12 3.42
N SER A 63 -3.71 1.42 4.54
CA SER A 63 -2.80 1.57 5.67
C SER A 63 -1.93 0.32 5.77
N ILE A 64 -0.62 0.49 5.59
CA ILE A 64 0.38 -0.58 5.69
C ILE A 64 1.15 -0.37 6.99
N LYS A 65 1.13 -1.37 7.86
CA LYS A 65 1.77 -1.37 9.16
C LYS A 65 2.61 -2.65 9.32
N PRO A 66 3.93 -2.61 9.04
CA PRO A 66 4.85 -3.69 9.39
C PRO A 66 4.95 -3.92 10.91
N GLU A 67 5.56 -5.04 11.31
CA GLU A 67 5.79 -5.38 12.73
C GLU A 67 6.61 -4.34 13.51
N CYS A 68 7.52 -3.62 12.86
CA CYS A 68 8.29 -2.56 13.52
C CYS A 68 7.42 -1.40 14.01
N GLY A 69 6.16 -1.31 13.60
CA GLY A 69 5.20 -0.32 14.06
C GLY A 69 5.13 0.95 13.22
N CYS A 70 5.96 1.08 12.17
CA CYS A 70 5.80 2.15 11.18
C CYS A 70 4.43 2.07 10.51
N VAL A 71 3.92 3.20 10.00
CA VAL A 71 2.66 3.24 9.26
C VAL A 71 2.84 4.05 7.99
N LEU A 72 2.47 3.47 6.85
CA LEU A 72 2.34 4.15 5.57
C LEU A 72 0.86 4.21 5.19
N GLU A 73 0.37 5.41 4.89
CA GLU A 73 -0.99 5.63 4.40
C GLU A 73 -0.96 6.14 2.96
N LEU A 74 -1.72 5.46 2.11
CA LEU A 74 -1.95 5.81 0.70
C LEU A 74 -3.46 5.88 0.46
N ASP A 75 -3.90 6.80 -0.40
CA ASP A 75 -5.24 6.75 -0.96
C ASP A 75 -5.15 6.21 -2.39
N GLU A 76 -5.86 5.12 -2.66
CA GLU A 76 -6.19 4.75 -4.03
C GLU A 76 -7.40 5.56 -4.47
N VAL A 77 -7.26 6.31 -5.56
CA VAL A 77 -8.33 7.08 -6.17
C VAL A 77 -8.69 6.45 -7.50
N ARG A 78 -9.97 6.11 -7.65
CA ARG A 78 -10.56 5.61 -8.90
C ARG A 78 -11.56 6.63 -9.41
N GLU A 79 -11.23 7.31 -10.50
CA GLU A 79 -12.11 8.23 -11.21
C GLU A 79 -12.82 7.46 -12.35
N PHE A 80 -14.13 7.22 -12.19
CA PHE A 80 -14.88 6.38 -13.11
C PHE A 80 -15.10 7.05 -14.48
N GLU A 81 -15.34 8.36 -14.50
CA GLU A 81 -15.56 9.13 -15.73
C GLU A 81 -14.32 9.14 -16.64
N LYS A 82 -13.13 9.16 -16.05
CA LYS A 82 -11.85 9.15 -16.79
C LYS A 82 -11.24 7.76 -16.93
N GLY A 83 -11.88 6.73 -16.37
CA GLY A 83 -11.34 5.37 -16.32
C GLY A 83 -9.94 5.27 -15.71
N THR A 84 -9.59 6.16 -14.77
CA THR A 84 -8.22 6.29 -14.26
C THR A 84 -8.13 5.83 -12.80
N VAL A 85 -7.06 5.10 -12.48
CA VAL A 85 -6.68 4.73 -11.10
C VAL A 85 -5.30 5.32 -10.81
N TYR A 86 -5.14 5.94 -9.65
CA TYR A 86 -3.85 6.40 -9.17
C TYR A 86 -3.76 6.33 -7.65
N TYR A 87 -2.53 6.36 -7.14
CA TYR A 87 -2.25 6.32 -5.71
C TYR A 87 -1.70 7.67 -5.26
N ARG A 88 -2.31 8.22 -4.21
CA ARG A 88 -1.88 9.47 -3.56
C ARG A 88 -1.23 9.15 -2.23
N TYR A 89 -0.02 9.65 -2.02
CA TYR A 89 0.64 9.59 -0.73
C TYR A 89 -0.09 10.47 0.30
N ILE A 90 -0.41 9.90 1.46
CA ILE A 90 -1.10 10.61 2.55
C ILE A 90 -0.13 10.92 3.68
N GLY A 91 0.69 9.94 4.06
CA GLY A 91 1.67 10.15 5.10
C GLY A 91 2.41 8.90 5.50
N TYR A 92 3.53 9.14 6.18
CA TYR A 92 4.36 8.12 6.78
C TYR A 92 4.59 8.50 8.23
N LYS A 93 4.31 7.56 9.14
CA LYS A 93 4.57 7.69 10.57
C LYS A 93 5.62 6.66 10.94
N PRO A 94 6.89 7.06 11.11
CA PRO A 94 7.92 6.16 11.60
C PRO A 94 7.62 5.75 13.04
N CYS A 95 8.00 4.53 13.43
CA CYS A 95 8.06 4.15 14.83
C CYS A 95 9.25 4.80 15.53
N GLU A 96 9.32 4.74 16.87
CA GLU A 96 10.41 5.35 17.66
C GLU A 96 11.81 4.96 17.17
N ALA A 97 12.00 3.70 16.76
CA ALA A 97 13.29 3.21 16.27
C ALA A 97 13.71 3.81 14.91
N HIS A 98 12.77 4.41 14.17
CA HIS A 98 12.98 4.97 12.83
C HIS A 98 12.64 6.47 12.75
N LYS A 99 12.48 7.15 13.89
CA LYS A 99 12.26 8.61 13.96
C LYS A 99 13.53 9.44 13.77
N SER A 100 14.69 8.78 13.69
CA SER A 100 16.02 9.35 13.61
C SER A 100 16.26 10.20 12.38
#